data_AF-A0A286PH74-F1
#
_entry.id   AF-A0A286PH74-F1
#
_cell.length_a   1.000
_cell.length_b   1.000
_cell.length_c   1.000
_cell.angle_alpha   90.00
_cell.angle_beta   90.00
_cell.angle_gamma   90.00
#
_symmetry.space_group_name_H-M   'P 1'
#
loop_
_entity.id
_entity.type
_entity.pdbx_description
1 polymer ?
#
loop_
_entity_poly.entity_id
_entity_poly.type
_entity_poly.pdbx_seq_one_letter_code
_entity_poly.pdbx_strand_id
1 'polypeptide(L)'
;MADNTLHLKYEQIDLRTSNLSGALLGLSDRLRAFARGTVLYSGDELFDRAQEMNAIVARCAALDAMRQAYRDLVPDVPEDG
;
A
#
# COMPACT_ATOMS: atom_id res chain seq x y z
N MET A 1 1.26 29.35 0.51
CA MET A 1 1.61 28.30 1.49
C MET A 1 0.83 27.00 1.30
N ALA A 2 -0.46 27.03 0.94
CA ALA A 2 -1.27 25.81 0.71
C ALA A 2 -0.73 24.88 -0.40
N ASP A 3 -0.20 25.45 -1.48
CA ASP A 3 0.29 24.73 -2.67
C ASP A 3 1.47 23.79 -2.36
N ASN A 4 2.48 24.27 -1.62
CA ASN A 4 3.61 23.44 -1.17
C ASN A 4 3.18 22.29 -0.25
N THR A 5 2.16 22.49 0.60
CA THR A 5 1.67 21.45 1.50
C THR A 5 0.92 20.35 0.75
N LEU A 6 0.16 20.70 -0.29
CA LEU A 6 -0.52 19.73 -1.16
C LEU A 6 0.48 18.92 -1.98
N HIS A 7 1.51 19.56 -2.54
CA HIS A 7 2.56 18.89 -3.29
C HIS A 7 3.29 17.84 -2.44
N LEU A 8 3.72 18.22 -1.22
CA LEU A 8 4.38 17.29 -0.28
C LEU A 8 3.48 16.11 0.13
N LYS A 9 2.18 16.34 0.30
CA LYS A 9 1.21 15.26 0.61
C LYS A 9 1.06 14.29 -0.57
N TYR A 10 1.04 14.79 -1.79
CA TYR A 10 0.99 13.96 -3.00
C TYR A 10 2.24 13.10 -3.14
N GLU A 11 3.44 13.68 -3.02
CA GLU A 11 4.70 12.92 -3.05
C GLU A 11 4.75 11.83 -1.96
N GLN A 12 4.24 12.14 -0.76
CA GLN A 12 4.16 11.16 0.33
C GLN A 12 3.20 10.00 0.01
N ILE A 13 2.06 10.28 -0.62
CA ILE A 13 1.11 9.25 -1.06
C ILE A 13 1.74 8.39 -2.15
N ASP A 14 2.46 8.99 -3.10
CA ASP A 14 3.10 8.26 -4.20
C ASP A 14 4.23 7.33 -3.70
N LEU A 15 5.13 7.86 -2.86
CA LEU A 15 6.17 7.07 -2.20
C LEU A 15 5.59 5.89 -1.39
N ARG A 16 4.52 6.13 -0.62
CA ARG A 16 3.85 5.08 0.14
C ARG A 16 3.16 4.05 -0.76
N THR A 17 2.60 4.48 -1.89
CA THR A 17 2.00 3.60 -2.90
C THR A 17 3.05 2.68 -3.51
N SER A 18 4.21 3.23 -3.91
CA SER A 18 5.32 2.48 -4.50
C SER A 18 5.90 1.45 -3.52
N ASN A 19 6.10 1.84 -2.26
CA ASN A 19 6.57 0.91 -1.22
C ASN A 19 5.57 -0.23 -0.97
N LEU A 20 4.27 0.07 -1.00
CA LEU A 20 3.21 -0.91 -0.81
C LEU A 20 3.10 -1.88 -1.99
N SER A 21 3.24 -1.40 -3.23
CA SER A 21 3.21 -2.26 -4.42
C SER A 21 4.37 -3.25 -4.42
N GLY A 22 5.58 -2.81 -4.03
CA GLY A 22 6.74 -3.68 -3.86
C GLY A 22 6.50 -4.78 -2.80
N ALA A 23 5.91 -4.42 -1.65
CA ALA A 23 5.58 -5.39 -0.60
C ALA A 23 4.54 -6.41 -1.06
N LEU A 24 3.51 -5.99 -1.81
CA LEU A 24 2.49 -6.87 -2.37
C LEU A 24 3.05 -7.85 -3.41
N LEU A 25 3.94 -7.37 -4.30
CA LEU A 25 4.60 -8.22 -5.29
C LEU A 25 5.47 -9.28 -4.60
N GLY A 26 6.30 -8.88 -3.63
CA GLY A 26 7.14 -9.80 -2.88
C GLY A 26 6.33 -10.87 -2.12
N LEU A 27 5.23 -10.47 -1.49
CA LEU A 27 4.32 -11.40 -0.83
C LEU A 27 3.67 -12.38 -1.84
N SER A 28 3.17 -11.86 -2.97
CA SER A 28 2.55 -12.68 -4.02
C SER A 28 3.52 -13.75 -4.54
N ASP A 29 4.78 -13.38 -4.79
CA ASP A 29 5.78 -14.34 -5.27
C ASP A 29 6.10 -15.43 -4.25
N ARG A 30 6.18 -15.08 -2.96
CA ARG A 30 6.37 -16.05 -1.87
C ARG A 30 5.19 -17.01 -1.74
N LEU A 31 3.96 -16.50 -1.81
CA LEU A 31 2.75 -17.33 -1.76
C LEU A 31 2.66 -18.26 -2.97
N ARG A 32 3.02 -17.79 -4.17
CA ARG A 32 3.12 -18.63 -5.37
C ARG A 32 4.18 -19.72 -5.22
N ALA A 33 5.34 -19.40 -4.65
CA ALA A 33 6.40 -20.38 -4.40
C ALA A 33 5.95 -21.48 -3.42
N PHE A 34 5.22 -21.10 -2.37
CA PHE A 34 4.60 -22.04 -1.44
C PHE A 34 3.51 -22.90 -2.10
N ALA A 35 2.60 -22.29 -2.85
CA ALA A 35 1.54 -23.01 -3.56
C ALA A 35 2.08 -24.01 -4.60
N ARG A 36 3.24 -23.72 -5.21
CA ARG A 36 3.95 -24.63 -6.12
C ARG A 36 4.76 -25.71 -5.40
N GLY A 37 4.81 -25.71 -4.07
CA GLY A 37 5.64 -26.62 -3.27
C GLY A 37 7.14 -26.39 -3.40
N THR A 38 7.56 -25.27 -4.01
CA THR A 38 8.99 -24.91 -4.16
C THR A 38 9.59 -24.35 -2.87
N VAL A 39 8.72 -23.90 -1.95
CA VAL A 39 9.08 -23.49 -0.60
C VAL A 39 8.11 -24.18 0.35
N LEU A 40 8.61 -24.71 1.45
CA LEU A 40 7.81 -25.24 2.55
C LEU A 40 8.00 -24.32 3.75
N TYR A 41 6.89 -24.00 4.41
CA TYR A 41 6.91 -23.25 5.66
C TYR A 41 6.46 -24.18 6.79
N SER A 42 7.17 -24.10 7.92
CA SER A 42 6.68 -24.59 9.20
C SER A 42 5.44 -23.82 9.65
N GLY A 43 4.72 -24.34 10.66
CA GLY A 43 3.53 -23.69 11.20
C GLY A 43 3.80 -22.27 11.70
N ASP A 44 4.91 -22.06 12.38
CA ASP A 44 5.33 -20.75 12.89
C ASP A 44 5.66 -19.78 11.75
N GLU A 45 6.39 -20.24 10.73
CA GLU A 45 6.67 -19.43 9.54
C GLU A 45 5.38 -19.03 8.80
N LEU A 46 4.40 -19.94 8.71
CA LEU A 46 3.11 -19.63 8.09
C LEU A 46 2.36 -18.54 8.87
N PHE A 47 2.41 -18.60 10.21
CA PHE A 47 1.82 -17.60 11.08
C PHE A 47 2.49 -16.23 10.90
N ASP A 48 3.82 -16.19 10.85
CA ASP A 48 4.58 -14.95 10.59
C ASP A 48 4.23 -14.36 9.22
N ARG A 49 4.06 -15.20 8.19
CA ARG A 49 3.62 -14.74 6.87
C ARG A 49 2.20 -14.19 6.90
N ALA A 50 1.28 -14.82 7.64
CA ALA A 50 -0.07 -14.29 7.83
C ALA A 50 -0.06 -12.93 8.54
N GLN A 51 0.83 -12.73 9.51
CA GLN A 51 1.01 -11.42 10.15
C GLN A 51 1.57 -10.37 9.17
N GLU A 52 2.54 -10.74 8.33
CA GLU A 52 3.07 -9.88 7.26
C GLU A 52 1.95 -9.45 6.28
N MET A 53 1.09 -10.39 5.89
CA MET A 53 -0.09 -10.12 5.06
C MET A 53 -1.02 -9.10 5.71
N ASN A 54 -1.38 -9.32 6.98
CA ASN A 54 -2.25 -8.40 7.72
C ASN A 54 -1.64 -7.00 7.86
N ALA A 55 -0.32 -6.91 8.05
CA ALA A 55 0.38 -5.62 8.08
C ALA A 55 0.30 -4.88 6.74
N ILE A 56 0.40 -5.60 5.62
CA ILE A 56 0.23 -5.02 4.27
C ILE A 56 -1.20 -4.52 4.08
N VAL A 57 -2.22 -5.30 4.47
CA VAL A 57 -3.63 -4.90 4.41
C VAL A 57 -3.88 -3.62 5.23
N ALA A 58 -3.34 -3.54 6.44
CA ALA A 58 -3.44 -2.34 7.27
C ALA A 58 -2.78 -1.11 6.62
N ARG A 59 -1.64 -1.30 5.93
CA ARG A 59 -0.98 -0.23 5.16
C ARG A 59 -1.82 0.21 3.96
N CYS A 60 -2.49 -0.70 3.26
CA CYS A 60 -3.45 -0.36 2.20
C CYS A 60 -4.57 0.54 2.73
N ALA A 61 -5.18 0.17 3.86
CA ALA A 61 -6.25 0.95 4.47
C ALA A 61 -5.78 2.37 4.89
N ALA A 62 -4.57 2.48 5.46
CA ALA A 62 -3.99 3.77 5.80
C ALA A 62 -3.71 4.65 4.57
N LEU A 63 -3.24 4.05 3.47
CA LEU A 63 -3.00 4.76 2.21
C LEU A 63 -4.32 5.26 1.60
N ASP A 64 -5.38 4.47 1.66
CA ASP A 64 -6.70 4.85 1.17
C ASP A 64 -7.28 6.04 1.97
N ALA A 65 -7.16 6.00 3.30
CA ALA A 65 -7.53 7.12 4.16
C ALA A 65 -6.72 8.40 3.84
N MET A 66 -5.44 8.28 3.51
CA MET A 66 -4.62 9.42 3.08
C MET A 66 -5.06 9.99 1.73
N ARG A 67 -5.41 9.13 0.77
CA ARG A 67 -5.95 9.56 -0.52
C ARG A 67 -7.29 10.26 -0.38
N GLN A 68 -8.16 9.75 0.49
CA GLN A 68 -9.43 10.41 0.79
C GLN A 68 -9.21 11.79 1.43
N ALA A 69 -8.33 11.87 2.43
CA ALA A 69 -7.99 13.15 3.07
C ALA A 69 -7.34 14.14 2.09
N TYR A 70 -6.56 13.68 1.12
CA TYR A 70 -6.04 14.53 0.04
C TYR A 70 -7.17 15.02 -0.88
N ARG A 71 -8.09 14.14 -1.28
CA ARG A 71 -9.25 14.50 -2.10
C ARG A 71 -10.15 15.53 -1.39
N ASP A 72 -10.40 15.37 -0.10
CA ASP A 72 -11.21 16.35 0.66
C ASP A 72 -10.54 17.74 0.75
N LEU A 73 -9.21 17.81 0.59
CA LEU A 73 -8.42 19.05 0.61
C LEU A 73 -8.25 19.68 -0.79
N VAL A 74 -8.39 18.89 -1.85
CA VAL A 74 -8.37 19.37 -3.24
C VAL A 74 -9.83 19.41 -3.70
N PRO A 75 -10.54 20.54 -3.56
CA PRO A 75 -11.88 20.65 -4.13
C PRO A 75 -11.81 20.32 -5.62
N ASP A 76 -12.77 19.55 -6.13
CA ASP A 76 -13.01 19.34 -7.56
C ASP A 76 -12.86 20.69 -8.26
N VAL A 77 -11.75 20.90 -8.95
CA VAL A 77 -11.67 21.95 -9.95
C VAL A 77 -12.47 21.34 -11.10
N PRO A 78 -13.68 21.84 -11.42
CA PRO A 78 -14.34 21.39 -12.63
C PRO A 78 -13.33 21.57 -13.76
N GLU A 79 -13.10 20.52 -14.55
CA GLU A 79 -12.48 20.65 -15.86
C GLU A 79 -13.40 21.59 -16.67
N ASP A 80 -13.18 22.90 -16.54
CA ASP A 80 -13.86 23.92 -17.33
C ASP A 80 -13.32 23.81 -18.75
N GLY A 81 -14.18 23.31 -19.65
CA GLY A 81 -14.39 23.79 -21.03
C GLY A 81 -13.25 23.71 -22.02
#